data_AF-A0A3L7X470-F1
#
_entry.id   AF-A0A3L7X470-F1
#
_cell.length_a   1.000
_cell.length_b   1.000
_cell.length_c   1.000
_cell.angle_alpha   90.00
_cell.angle_beta   90.00
_cell.angle_gamma   90.00
#
_symmetry.space_group_name_H-M   'P 1'
#
loop_
_entity.id
_entity.type
_entity.pdbx_description
1 polymer ?
#
loop_
_entity_poly.entity_id
_entity_poly.type
_entity_poly.pdbx_seq_one_letter_code
_entity_poly.pdbx_strand_id
1 'polypeptide(L)' 'MNLNGAKLIGEKPTIYPTLVIGVGGMGTNTVRAVKRRLRNVWGSDALPGMIQLLALDTEPLVNRLDQE' A
#
# COMPACT_ATOMS: atom_id res chain seq x y z
N MET A 1 -4.65 27.70 27.89
CA MET A 1 -5.70 26.71 28.24
C MET A 1 -6.89 26.97 27.33
N ASN A 2 -7.27 26.00 26.49
CA ASN A 2 -8.45 26.10 25.64
C ASN A 2 -9.61 25.36 26.32
N LEU A 3 -10.79 25.97 26.37
CA LEU A 3 -11.87 25.64 27.30
C LEU A 3 -12.67 24.38 26.99
N ASN A 4 -12.36 23.60 25.95
CA ASN A 4 -13.14 22.40 25.60
C ASN A 4 -12.23 21.33 25.01
N GLY A 5 -11.99 20.24 25.75
CA GLY A 5 -11.06 19.14 25.45
C GLY A 5 -11.34 18.29 24.20
N ALA A 6 -11.77 18.90 23.10
CA ALA A 6 -11.78 18.24 21.80
C ALA A 6 -10.33 18.18 21.27
N LYS A 7 -9.82 16.95 21.13
CA LYS A 7 -8.57 16.66 20.44
C LYS A 7 -8.64 17.33 19.06
N LEU A 8 -7.67 18.18 18.72
CA LEU A 8 -7.52 18.70 17.36
C LEU A 8 -7.43 17.49 16.43
N ILE A 9 -8.53 17.18 15.74
CA ILE A 9 -8.52 16.21 14.67
C ILE A 9 -7.72 16.91 13.57
N GLY A 10 -6.40 16.72 13.58
CA GLY A 10 -5.55 17.17 12.47
C GLY A 10 -6.23 16.71 11.20
N GLU A 11 -6.42 17.62 10.24
CA GLU A 11 -7.16 17.36 9.01
C GLU A 11 -6.75 15.99 8.47
N LYS A 12 -7.74 15.11 8.29
CA LYS A 12 -7.47 13.79 7.73
C LYS A 12 -6.78 14.01 6.38
N PRO A 13 -5.59 13.45 6.15
CA PRO A 13 -4.87 13.66 4.90
C PRO A 13 -5.77 13.23 3.74
N THR A 14 -5.96 14.12 2.77
CA THR A 14 -6.68 13.78 1.54
C THR A 14 -5.75 12.93 0.68
N ILE A 15 -6.01 11.63 0.62
CA ILE A 15 -5.25 10.69 -0.20
C ILE A 15 -5.90 10.66 -1.59
N TYR A 16 -5.14 11.07 -2.61
CA TYR A 16 -5.56 10.95 -4.01
C TYR A 16 -5.29 9.55 -4.53
N PRO A 17 -5.99 9.10 -5.59
CA PRO A 17 -5.62 7.88 -6.28
C PRO A 17 -4.16 7.92 -6.68
N THR A 18 -3.38 7.00 -6.10
CA THR A 18 -1.91 6.99 -6.19
C THR A 18 -1.51 5.74 -6.95
N LEU A 19 -0.79 5.94 -8.05
CA LEU A 19 -0.13 4.86 -8.80
C LEU A 19 1.27 4.67 -8.22
N VAL A 20 1.56 3.48 -7.72
CA VAL A 20 2.90 3.09 -7.25
C VAL A 20 3.50 2.12 -8.27
N ILE A 21 4.66 2.48 -8.82
CA ILE A 21 5.39 1.66 -9.80
C ILE A 21 6.72 1.22 -9.21
N GLY A 22 6.94 -0.08 -9.14
CA GLY A 22 8.22 -0.70 -8.79
C GLY A 22 8.89 -1.25 -10.04
N VAL A 23 10.14 -0.87 -10.29
CA VAL A 23 10.92 -1.30 -11.47
C VAL A 23 12.16 -2.09 -11.04
N GLY A 24 12.37 -3.24 -11.68
CA GLY A 24 13.47 -4.16 -11.41
C GLY A 24 13.37 -4.84 -10.05
N GLY A 25 14.16 -5.89 -9.80
CA GLY A 25 13.99 -6.82 -8.67
C GLY A 25 13.71 -6.19 -7.30
N MET A 26 14.40 -5.11 -6.93
CA MET A 26 14.16 -4.40 -5.65
C MET A 26 12.83 -3.63 -5.66
N GLY A 27 12.50 -2.97 -6.78
CA GLY A 27 11.24 -2.26 -6.95
C GLY A 27 10.04 -3.19 -6.93
N THR A 28 10.12 -4.32 -7.65
CA THR A 28 9.09 -5.38 -7.66
C THR A 28 8.84 -5.94 -6.25
N ASN A 29 9.91 -6.22 -5.49
CA ASN A 29 9.81 -6.69 -4.11
C ASN A 29 9.16 -5.65 -3.17
N THR A 30 9.51 -4.38 -3.34
CA THR A 30 8.95 -3.30 -2.53
C THR A 30 7.44 -3.14 -2.77
N VAL A 31 7.00 -3.18 -4.03
CA VAL A 31 5.57 -3.13 -4.37
C VAL A 31 4.82 -4.35 -3.80
N ARG A 32 5.43 -5.53 -3.79
CA ARG A 32 4.85 -6.71 -3.11
C ARG A 32 4.68 -6.49 -1.61
N ALA A 33 5.70 -5.96 -0.94
CA ALA A 33 5.64 -5.68 0.49
C ALA A 33 4.53 -4.66 0.81
N VAL A 34 4.41 -3.60 0.00
CA VAL A 34 3.33 -2.61 0.09
C VAL A 34 1.96 -3.28 -0.11
N LYS A 35 1.79 -4.07 -1.18
CA LYS A 35 0.55 -4.82 -1.45
C LYS A 35 0.16 -5.71 -0.27
N ARG A 36 1.11 -6.44 0.33
CA ARG A 36 0.85 -7.33 1.47
C ARG A 36 0.43 -6.55 2.71
N ARG A 37 1.10 -5.44 3.00
CA ARG A 37 0.73 -4.56 4.13
C ARG A 37 -0.67 -3.97 3.95
N LEU A 38 -0.99 -3.49 2.75
CA LEU A 38 -2.33 -2.97 2.45
C LEU A 38 -3.39 -4.06 2.59
N ARG A 39 -3.15 -5.27 2.04
CA ARG A 39 -4.07 -6.41 2.24
C ARG A 39 -4.25 -6.75 3.72
N ASN A 40 -3.19 -6.75 4.53
CA ASN A 40 -3.31 -7.03 5.96
C ASN A 40 -4.14 -5.97 6.71
N VAL A 41 -4.01 -4.70 6.33
CA VAL A 41 -4.77 -3.59 6.95
C VAL A 41 -6.24 -3.61 6.53
N TRP A 42 -6.52 -3.92 5.26
CA TRP A 42 -7.89 -4.00 4.73
C TRP A 42 -8.56 -5.38 4.91
N GLY A 43 -7.81 -6.39 5.36
CA GLY A 43 -8.32 -7.75 5.57
C GLY A 43 -8.78 -8.42 4.27
N SER A 44 -9.99 -8.98 4.30
CA SER A 44 -10.64 -9.66 3.17
C SER A 44 -11.31 -8.70 2.19
N ASP A 45 -11.44 -7.42 2.55
CA ASP A 45 -12.08 -6.43 1.71
C ASP A 45 -11.21 -6.11 0.49
N ALA A 46 -11.87 -5.85 -0.64
CA ALA A 46 -11.17 -5.43 -1.84
C ALA A 46 -10.40 -4.14 -1.56
N LEU A 47 -9.13 -4.11 -1.99
CA LEU A 47 -8.33 -2.88 -1.93
C LEU A 47 -9.09 -1.77 -2.66
N PRO A 48 -9.19 -0.56 -2.09
CA PRO A 48 -9.83 0.55 -2.76
C PRO A 48 -9.17 0.77 -4.12
N GLY A 49 -9.97 0.89 -5.19
CA GLY A 49 -9.48 1.16 -6.55
C GLY A 49 -8.67 2.47 -6.69
N MET A 50 -8.64 3.26 -5.61
CA MET A 50 -7.79 4.41 -5.40
C MET A 50 -6.29 4.05 -5.35
N ILE A 51 -5.91 2.82 -4.98
CA ILE A 51 -4.50 2.42 -4.94
C ILE A 51 -4.21 1.46 -6.09
N GLN A 52 -3.50 1.94 -7.09
CA GLN A 52 -3.01 1.12 -8.20
C GLN A 52 -1.55 0.75 -7.94
N LEU A 53 -1.25 -0.55 -7.94
CA LEU A 53 0.09 -1.08 -7.75
C LEU A 53 0.54 -1.79 -9.03
N LEU A 54 1.63 -1.33 -9.62
CA LEU A 54 2.24 -1.94 -10.79
C LEU A 54 3.70 -2.32 -10.46
N ALA A 55 4.10 -3.51 -10.88
CA ALA A 55 5.45 -4.00 -10.70
C ALA A 55 5.96 -4.51 -12.04
N LEU A 56 7.10 -4.01 -12.48
CA LEU A 56 7.67 -4.29 -13.80
C LEU A 56 9.11 -4.79 -13.65
N ASP A 57 9.40 -5.91 -14.30
CA ASP A 57 10.72 -6.53 -14.29
C ASP A 57 10.95 -7.20 -15.65
N THR A 58 12.22 -7.46 -15.97
CA THR A 58 12.59 -8.16 -17.21
C THR A 58 12.42 -9.68 -17.07
N GLU A 59 12.47 -10.19 -15.85
CA GLU A 59 12.26 -11.60 -15.54
C GLU A 59 10.90 -11.84 -14.85
N PRO A 60 10.21 -12.95 -15.14
CA PRO A 60 8.92 -13.25 -14.52
C PRO A 60 9.09 -13.48 -13.02
N LEU A 61 8.24 -12.82 -12.24
CA LEU A 61 8.28 -12.96 -10.79
C LEU A 61 7.73 -14.33 -10.35
N VAL A 62 8.56 -15.12 -9.67
CA VAL A 62 8.15 -16.43 -9.17
C VAL A 62 7.56 -16.30 -7.77
N ASN A 63 6.27 -16.59 -7.61
CA ASN A 63 5.65 -16.76 -6.29
C ASN A 63 6.00 -18.14 -5.75
N ARG A 64 7.09 -18.25 -5.00
CA ARG A 64 7.39 -19.47 -4.23
C ARG A 64 6.44 -19.51 -3.04
N LEU A 65 5.59 -20.54 -2.99
CA LEU A 65 4.63 -20.79 -1.91
C LEU A 65 5.33 -21.06 -0.57
N ASP A 66 6.62 -21.40 -0.61
CA ASP A 66 7.40 -21.90 0.53
C ASP A 66 8.03 -20.78 1.39
N GLN A 67 7.80 -19.50 1.07
CA GLN A 67 8.27 -18.35 1.85
C GLN A 67 7.14 -17.65 2.63
N GLU A 68 6.09 -18.38 3.00
CA GLU A 68 4.99 -17.86 3.81
C GLU A 68 5.29 -17.79 5.31
#